data_AF-L1J3P5-F1
#
_entry.id   AF-L1J3P5-F1
#
_cell.length_a   1.000
_cell.length_b   1.000
_cell.length_c   1.000
_cell.angle_alpha   90.00
_cell.angle_beta   90.00
_cell.angle_gamma   90.00
#
_symmetry.space_group_name_H-M   'P 1'
#
loop_
_entity.id
_entity.type
_entity.pdbx_description
1 polymer ?
#
loop_
_entity_poly.entity_id
_entity_poly.type
_entity_poly.pdbx_seq_one_letter_code
_entity_poly.pdbx_strand_id
1 'polypeptide(L)'
;MPKKGKKAKVVETPEERALREATEKLKAEEDRRRKEEGMRRKLMEDMAQESRFSKLNLAKIQNQWRKLMRLSKVESLRKDIEIMSQNHEREVDMKDAIIQMLDRDLDDAEEQYQIALRSHLQNVDTLIDLYNSKVRQLEKEFEEEVLQIQSDFQTERTDLVSKHTRAKGELSEVIDLVDQQFRDSELEAKQDFDSYCEELKNKNLEDRNVLKIMLESQIEGLENHFANAAETYDQTTRQRTQQFRNLTAKDRNAAQTIEMQLKRLQRLQDTLSHWRMKIASNVKECEERNRLMREERDQISRHFQELKLRMNKMRDEQSARLMELSLQSRKCIQTLENQKKRAETILRYAELNRKLETEREKILPFYPITAIGDDPSIPEELATEARAMSSYALGHDGKQVEEWSYLDVFFRRYNRVLLDRVAIAKEKERLRNENEDLKSILKQYLDGISVNAQVLSDPNPLFVLNNRTNIQKRPFPSEQYIPVQNANVVYTTW
;
A
#
# COMPACT_ATOMS: atom_id res chain seq x y z
N MET A 1 -88.62 106.35 52.55
CA MET A 1 -88.12 107.54 53.29
C MET A 1 -86.60 107.39 53.41
N PRO A 2 -85.73 108.41 53.24
CA PRO A 2 -85.94 109.84 52.99
C PRO A 2 -85.57 110.23 51.53
N LYS A 3 -86.40 111.01 50.84
CA LYS A 3 -86.49 112.48 50.78
C LYS A 3 -85.52 113.13 49.78
N LYS A 4 -86.19 113.71 48.78
CA LYS A 4 -86.02 115.07 48.25
C LYS A 4 -84.74 115.38 47.49
N GLY A 5 -84.94 115.65 46.20
CA GLY A 5 -84.00 116.43 45.42
C GLY A 5 -84.50 116.74 44.02
N LYS A 6 -85.71 117.29 43.86
CA LYS A 6 -86.04 118.07 42.66
C LYS A 6 -85.02 119.21 42.59
N LYS A 7 -84.06 119.14 41.67
CA LYS A 7 -83.18 120.28 41.32
C LYS A 7 -83.41 120.65 39.86
N ALA A 8 -83.81 121.92 39.75
CA ALA A 8 -83.83 122.84 38.63
C ALA A 8 -83.53 122.29 37.24
N LYS A 9 -84.51 122.52 36.36
CA LYS A 9 -84.36 122.69 34.92
C LYS A 9 -83.39 123.85 34.68
N VAL A 10 -82.08 123.57 34.70
CA VAL A 10 -81.08 124.50 34.18
C VAL A 10 -81.31 124.51 32.67
N VAL A 11 -81.43 125.70 32.10
CA VAL A 11 -81.47 125.91 30.66
C VAL A 11 -80.08 125.52 30.15
N GLU A 12 -79.90 124.23 29.90
CA GLU A 12 -78.63 123.63 29.48
C GLU A 12 -78.38 123.98 28.02
N THR A 13 -77.23 124.63 27.80
CA THR A 13 -76.60 124.80 26.50
C THR A 13 -76.37 123.43 25.84
N PRO A 14 -76.46 123.34 24.50
CA PRO A 14 -76.44 122.07 23.76
C PRO A 14 -75.20 121.17 23.97
N GLU A 15 -74.16 121.62 24.66
CA GLU A 15 -72.94 120.86 24.93
C GLU A 15 -73.03 119.90 26.15
N GLU A 16 -73.79 120.21 27.21
CA GLU A 16 -73.80 119.36 28.43
C GLU A 16 -74.68 118.10 28.29
N ARG A 17 -75.71 118.14 27.44
CA ARG A 17 -76.58 116.99 27.15
C ARG A 17 -75.88 115.92 26.31
N ALA A 18 -75.03 116.35 25.38
CA ALA A 18 -74.21 115.47 24.55
C ALA A 18 -73.15 114.72 25.37
N LEU A 19 -72.58 115.35 26.40
CA LEU A 19 -71.53 114.75 27.22
C LEU A 19 -72.05 113.62 28.11
N ARG A 20 -73.25 113.76 28.70
CA ARG A 20 -73.87 112.68 29.49
C ARG A 20 -74.23 111.47 28.64
N GLU A 21 -74.91 111.68 27.51
CA GLU A 21 -75.24 110.59 26.57
C GLU A 21 -73.98 109.91 26.01
N ALA A 22 -72.90 110.66 25.80
CA ALA A 22 -71.60 110.10 25.42
C ALA A 22 -71.01 109.23 26.54
N THR A 23 -71.04 109.67 27.80
CA THR A 23 -70.52 108.89 28.94
C THR A 23 -71.33 107.62 29.26
N GLU A 24 -72.66 107.65 29.07
CA GLU A 24 -73.51 106.46 29.24
C GLU A 24 -73.32 105.45 28.10
N LYS A 25 -73.16 105.93 26.85
CA LYS A 25 -72.81 105.07 25.71
C LYS A 25 -71.42 104.42 25.90
N LEU A 26 -70.45 105.17 26.41
CA LEU A 26 -69.11 104.64 26.72
C LEU A 26 -69.13 103.55 27.79
N LYS A 27 -69.88 103.75 28.88
CA LYS A 27 -70.04 102.72 29.93
C LYS A 27 -70.78 101.48 29.42
N ALA A 28 -71.83 101.65 28.62
CA ALA A 28 -72.55 100.53 28.03
C ALA A 28 -71.67 99.73 27.05
N GLU A 29 -70.79 100.42 26.32
CA GLU A 29 -69.82 99.80 25.41
C GLU A 29 -68.68 99.09 26.16
N GLU A 30 -68.19 99.65 27.26
CA GLU A 30 -67.22 99.00 28.16
C GLU A 30 -67.80 97.75 28.85
N ASP A 31 -69.06 97.80 29.31
CA ASP A 31 -69.74 96.64 29.88
C ASP A 31 -70.03 95.56 28.81
N ARG A 32 -70.30 95.97 27.56
CA ARG A 32 -70.41 95.05 26.42
C ARG A 32 -69.06 94.38 26.14
N ARG A 33 -67.95 95.15 26.10
CA ARG A 33 -66.59 94.61 25.97
C ARG A 33 -66.21 93.68 27.13
N ARG A 34 -66.53 94.02 28.38
CA ARG A 34 -66.26 93.15 29.54
C ARG A 34 -67.02 91.83 29.46
N LYS A 35 -68.26 91.83 28.97
CA LYS A 35 -69.02 90.60 28.74
C LYS A 35 -68.42 89.77 27.60
N GLU A 36 -68.05 90.40 26.48
CA GLU A 36 -67.38 89.74 25.36
C GLU A 36 -66.01 89.15 25.76
N GLU A 37 -65.21 89.88 26.53
CA GLU A 37 -63.93 89.42 27.08
C GLU A 37 -64.11 88.31 28.11
N GLY A 38 -65.15 88.37 28.95
CA GLY A 38 -65.52 87.30 29.87
C GLY A 38 -65.93 86.01 29.15
N MET A 39 -66.69 86.12 28.06
CA MET A 39 -67.06 84.97 27.22
C MET A 39 -65.85 84.39 26.49
N ARG A 40 -64.94 85.24 25.96
CA ARG A 40 -63.68 84.78 25.35
C ARG A 40 -62.79 84.06 26.36
N ARG A 41 -62.71 84.54 27.59
CA ARG A 41 -61.88 83.92 28.64
C ARG A 41 -62.42 82.55 29.04
N LYS A 42 -63.74 82.42 29.19
CA LYS A 42 -64.40 81.12 29.42
C LYS A 42 -64.16 80.16 28.27
N LEU A 43 -64.34 80.61 27.02
CA LEU A 43 -64.05 79.78 25.85
C LEU A 43 -62.57 79.32 25.81
N MET A 44 -61.64 80.20 26.17
CA MET A 44 -60.22 79.86 26.24
C MET A 44 -59.91 78.86 27.37
N GLU A 45 -60.58 78.99 28.51
CA GLU A 45 -60.47 78.06 29.64
C GLU A 45 -61.07 76.69 29.29
N ASP A 46 -62.25 76.67 28.66
CA ASP A 46 -62.89 75.45 28.15
C ASP A 46 -62.02 74.77 27.10
N MET A 47 -61.42 75.52 26.17
CA MET A 47 -60.45 74.99 25.19
C MET A 47 -59.20 74.43 25.87
N ALA A 48 -58.71 75.06 26.93
CA ALA A 48 -57.55 74.58 27.70
C ALA A 48 -57.88 73.31 28.49
N GLN A 49 -59.08 73.23 29.06
CA GLN A 49 -59.58 72.02 29.73
C GLN A 49 -59.78 70.88 28.73
N GLU A 50 -60.40 71.14 27.58
CA GLU A 50 -60.56 70.17 26.50
C GLU A 50 -59.20 69.68 25.97
N SER A 51 -58.22 70.59 25.83
CA SER A 51 -56.84 70.21 25.45
C SER A 51 -56.18 69.30 26.50
N ARG A 52 -56.39 69.57 27.80
CA ARG A 52 -55.88 68.72 28.89
C ARG A 52 -56.57 67.37 28.92
N PHE A 53 -57.89 67.32 28.76
CA PHE A 53 -58.64 66.07 28.69
C PHE A 53 -58.27 65.25 27.45
N SER A 54 -58.07 65.89 26.30
CA SER A 54 -57.59 65.25 25.08
C SER A 54 -56.22 64.61 25.30
N LYS A 55 -55.26 65.31 25.92
CA LYS A 55 -53.93 64.75 26.26
C LYS A 55 -54.03 63.58 27.25
N LEU A 56 -54.86 63.71 28.29
CA LEU A 56 -55.06 62.65 29.29
C LEU A 56 -55.72 61.41 28.66
N ASN A 57 -56.74 61.61 27.84
CA ASN A 57 -57.44 60.55 27.14
C ASN A 57 -56.51 59.86 26.13
N LEU A 58 -55.69 60.62 25.40
CA LEU A 58 -54.66 60.06 24.53
C LEU A 58 -53.66 59.21 25.31
N ALA A 59 -53.19 59.66 26.48
CA ALA A 59 -52.27 58.89 27.31
C ALA A 59 -52.91 57.60 27.86
N LYS A 60 -54.20 57.65 28.26
CA LYS A 60 -54.95 56.46 28.68
C LYS A 60 -55.13 55.46 27.53
N ILE A 61 -55.49 55.95 26.35
CA ILE A 61 -55.63 55.15 25.12
C ILE A 61 -54.28 54.53 24.76
N GLN A 62 -53.19 55.29 24.76
CA GLN A 62 -51.84 54.78 24.51
C GLN A 62 -51.43 53.70 25.53
N ASN A 63 -51.75 53.87 26.82
CA ASN A 63 -51.43 52.87 27.84
C ASN A 63 -52.22 51.57 27.63
N GLN A 64 -53.52 51.68 27.29
CA GLN A 64 -54.33 50.53 26.92
C GLN A 64 -53.81 49.83 25.66
N TRP A 65 -53.43 50.59 24.62
CA TRP A 65 -52.79 50.05 23.42
C TRP A 65 -51.48 49.35 23.74
N ARG A 66 -50.61 49.90 24.60
CA ARG A 66 -49.38 49.22 25.03
C ARG A 66 -49.69 47.91 25.75
N LYS A 67 -50.72 47.86 26.59
CA LYS A 67 -51.14 46.61 27.26
C LYS A 67 -51.61 45.58 26.23
N LEU A 68 -52.47 45.97 25.30
CA LEU A 68 -52.97 45.10 24.23
C LEU A 68 -51.83 44.60 23.32
N MET A 69 -50.95 45.49 22.88
CA MET A 69 -49.79 45.14 22.06
C MET A 69 -48.82 44.20 22.78
N ARG A 70 -48.59 44.41 24.09
CA ARG A 70 -47.78 43.47 24.88
C ARG A 70 -48.42 42.09 24.99
N LEU A 71 -49.73 42.01 25.24
CA LEU A 71 -50.43 40.73 25.28
C LEU A 71 -50.37 40.00 23.93
N SER A 72 -50.65 40.72 22.84
CA SER A 72 -50.53 40.17 21.49
C SER A 72 -49.10 39.73 21.16
N LYS A 73 -48.07 40.51 21.55
CA LYS A 73 -46.68 40.12 21.33
C LYS A 73 -46.27 38.91 22.17
N VAL A 74 -46.71 38.82 23.42
CA VAL A 74 -46.47 37.65 24.28
C VAL A 74 -47.12 36.40 23.67
N GLU A 75 -48.33 36.51 23.13
CA GLU A 75 -49.00 35.39 22.47
C GLU A 75 -48.27 34.97 21.18
N SER A 76 -47.82 35.91 20.36
CA SER A 76 -46.97 35.63 19.21
C SER A 76 -45.67 34.94 19.62
N LEU A 77 -44.97 35.44 20.63
CA LEU A 77 -43.71 34.83 21.11
C LEU A 77 -43.92 33.42 21.66
N ARG A 78 -45.06 33.14 22.31
CA ARG A 78 -45.39 31.78 22.77
C ARG A 78 -45.56 30.82 21.58
N LYS A 79 -46.25 31.25 20.53
CA LYS A 79 -46.38 30.48 19.28
C LYS A 79 -45.02 30.27 18.62
N ASP A 80 -44.18 31.29 18.58
CA ASP A 80 -42.81 31.19 18.03
C ASP A 80 -41.96 30.18 18.83
N ILE A 81 -42.04 30.18 20.16
CA ILE A 81 -41.36 29.21 21.04
C ILE A 81 -41.90 27.79 20.81
N GLU A 82 -43.20 27.63 20.64
CA GLU A 82 -43.82 26.32 20.38
C GLU A 82 -43.37 25.75 19.03
N ILE A 83 -43.33 26.58 17.98
CA ILE A 83 -42.79 26.19 16.66
C ILE A 83 -41.31 25.82 16.79
N MET A 84 -40.51 26.62 17.51
CA MET A 84 -39.10 26.32 17.74
C MET A 84 -38.89 25.02 18.51
N SER A 85 -39.73 24.73 19.51
CA SER A 85 -39.69 23.48 20.26
C SER A 85 -40.02 22.28 19.38
N GLN A 86 -41.06 22.37 18.54
CA GLN A 86 -41.42 21.30 17.60
C GLN A 86 -40.32 21.06 16.56
N ASN A 87 -39.70 22.12 16.06
CA ASN A 87 -38.56 21.97 15.14
C ASN A 87 -37.38 21.30 15.84
N HIS A 88 -37.07 21.70 17.08
CA HIS A 88 -36.00 21.07 17.84
C HIS A 88 -36.27 19.58 18.11
N GLU A 89 -37.50 19.21 18.45
CA GLU A 89 -37.89 17.80 18.66
C GLU A 89 -37.71 16.98 17.38
N ARG A 90 -38.11 17.52 16.21
CA ARG A 90 -37.85 16.86 14.91
C ARG A 90 -36.36 16.71 14.62
N GLU A 91 -35.54 17.71 14.92
CA GLU A 91 -34.09 17.60 14.75
C GLU A 91 -33.49 16.52 15.66
N VAL A 92 -33.99 16.40 16.89
CA VAL A 92 -33.56 15.36 17.83
C VAL A 92 -33.95 13.99 17.28
N ASP A 93 -35.19 13.79 16.84
CA ASP A 93 -35.65 12.53 16.23
C ASP A 93 -34.82 12.15 15.00
N MET A 94 -34.49 13.13 14.15
CA MET A 94 -33.63 12.91 12.98
C MET A 94 -32.21 12.51 13.39
N LYS A 95 -31.62 13.19 14.38
CA LYS A 95 -30.29 12.86 14.89
C LYS A 95 -30.26 11.49 15.54
N ASP A 96 -31.29 11.13 16.31
CA ASP A 96 -31.43 9.80 16.93
C ASP A 96 -31.59 8.71 15.87
N ALA A 97 -32.33 8.96 14.80
CA ALA A 97 -32.43 8.04 13.67
C ALA A 97 -31.08 7.85 12.96
N ILE A 98 -30.31 8.92 12.77
CA ILE A 98 -28.95 8.85 12.20
C ILE A 98 -28.03 8.05 13.13
N ILE A 99 -28.07 8.30 14.44
CA ILE A 99 -27.27 7.54 15.43
C ILE A 99 -27.61 6.05 15.34
N GLN A 100 -28.89 5.68 15.29
CA GLN A 100 -29.30 4.29 15.16
C GLN A 100 -28.85 3.65 13.84
N MET A 101 -28.83 4.40 12.73
CA MET A 101 -28.27 3.89 11.48
C MET A 101 -26.76 3.69 11.57
N LEU A 102 -26.03 4.66 12.12
CA LEU A 102 -24.58 4.57 12.30
C LEU A 102 -24.17 3.43 13.25
N ASP A 103 -24.98 3.16 14.27
CA ASP A 103 -24.78 2.04 15.19
C ASP A 103 -24.90 0.70 14.46
N ARG A 104 -25.92 0.56 13.59
CA ARG A 104 -26.07 -0.62 12.72
C ARG A 104 -24.94 -0.75 11.70
N ASP A 105 -24.55 0.35 11.07
CA ASP A 105 -23.44 0.34 10.11
C ASP A 105 -22.11 -0.06 10.80
N LEU A 106 -21.93 0.31 12.07
CA LEU A 106 -20.81 -0.12 12.91
C LEU A 106 -20.86 -1.63 13.19
N ASP A 107 -22.02 -2.14 13.60
CA ASP A 107 -22.22 -3.58 13.83
C ASP A 107 -21.96 -4.40 12.55
N ASP A 108 -22.51 -3.96 11.41
CA ASP A 108 -22.31 -4.61 10.11
C ASP A 108 -20.82 -4.59 9.70
N ALA A 109 -20.12 -3.47 9.92
CA ALA A 109 -18.69 -3.37 9.64
C ALA A 109 -17.86 -4.27 10.57
N GLU A 110 -18.24 -4.37 11.84
CA GLU A 110 -17.59 -5.28 12.78
C GLU A 110 -17.82 -6.75 12.39
N GLU A 111 -19.04 -7.12 12.01
CA GLU A 111 -19.33 -8.48 11.54
C GLU A 111 -18.52 -8.83 10.29
N GLN A 112 -18.48 -7.92 9.31
CA GLN A 112 -17.65 -8.09 8.11
C GLN A 112 -16.17 -8.25 8.44
N TYR A 113 -15.64 -7.44 9.37
CA TYR A 113 -14.27 -7.57 9.85
C TYR A 113 -14.03 -8.93 10.54
N GLN A 114 -14.94 -9.37 11.41
CA GLN A 114 -14.84 -10.67 12.08
C GLN A 114 -14.88 -11.83 11.08
N ILE A 115 -15.74 -11.77 10.06
CA ILE A 115 -15.80 -12.78 8.99
C ILE A 115 -14.50 -12.80 8.19
N ALA A 116 -13.99 -11.64 7.78
CA ALA A 116 -12.73 -11.52 7.07
C ALA A 116 -11.55 -12.06 7.90
N LEU A 117 -11.52 -11.75 9.20
CA LEU A 117 -10.50 -12.25 10.12
C LEU A 117 -10.58 -13.77 10.27
N ARG A 118 -11.77 -14.34 10.46
CA ARG A 118 -11.97 -15.80 10.53
C ARG A 118 -11.52 -16.48 9.25
N SER A 119 -11.88 -15.93 8.09
CA SER A 119 -11.43 -16.44 6.79
C SER A 119 -9.92 -16.36 6.63
N HIS A 120 -9.30 -15.25 7.04
CA HIS A 120 -7.84 -15.11 7.01
C HIS A 120 -7.15 -16.12 7.92
N LEU A 121 -7.62 -16.30 9.16
CA LEU A 121 -7.09 -17.30 10.09
C LEU A 121 -7.22 -18.71 9.53
N GLN A 122 -8.38 -19.07 8.95
CA GLN A 122 -8.56 -20.35 8.28
C GLN A 122 -7.57 -20.53 7.12
N ASN A 123 -7.34 -19.50 6.31
CA ASN A 123 -6.35 -19.56 5.23
C ASN A 123 -4.93 -19.77 5.79
N VAL A 124 -4.57 -19.09 6.89
CA VAL A 124 -3.28 -19.28 7.57
C VAL A 124 -3.16 -20.71 8.13
N ASP A 125 -4.22 -21.25 8.74
CA ASP A 125 -4.24 -22.63 9.25
C ASP A 125 -4.05 -23.64 8.10
N THR A 126 -4.75 -23.47 6.98
CA THR A 126 -4.56 -24.33 5.80
C THR A 126 -3.15 -24.25 5.23
N LEU A 127 -2.53 -23.06 5.29
CA LEU A 127 -1.13 -22.88 4.87
C LEU A 127 -0.19 -23.60 5.82
N ILE A 128 -0.41 -23.48 7.14
CA ILE A 128 0.35 -24.20 8.17
C ILE A 128 0.23 -25.72 7.96
N ASP A 129 -0.98 -26.23 7.69
CA ASP A 129 -1.20 -27.66 7.42
C ASP A 129 -0.47 -28.13 6.16
N LEU A 130 -0.46 -27.32 5.10
CA LEU A 130 0.29 -27.61 3.88
C LEU A 130 1.80 -27.63 4.13
N TYR A 131 2.32 -26.67 4.90
CA TYR A 131 3.73 -26.66 5.30
C TYR A 131 4.08 -27.86 6.18
N ASN A 132 3.25 -28.21 7.17
CA ASN A 132 3.45 -29.37 8.03
C ASN A 132 3.43 -30.68 7.22
N SER A 133 2.51 -30.80 6.26
CA SER A 133 2.47 -31.95 5.34
C SER A 133 3.74 -32.03 4.51
N LYS A 134 4.23 -30.90 3.99
CA LYS A 134 5.46 -30.88 3.19
C LYS A 134 6.70 -31.22 4.02
N VAL A 135 6.77 -30.74 5.26
CA VAL A 135 7.86 -31.08 6.19
C VAL A 135 7.84 -32.57 6.50
N ARG A 136 6.69 -33.15 6.86
CA ARG A 136 6.57 -34.60 7.10
C ARG A 136 6.95 -35.43 5.88
N GLN A 137 6.59 -34.97 4.68
CA GLN A 137 7.00 -35.65 3.45
C GLN A 137 8.52 -35.63 3.29
N LEU A 138 9.16 -34.47 3.49
CA LEU A 138 10.62 -34.34 3.39
C LEU A 138 11.35 -35.15 4.47
N GLU A 139 10.83 -35.16 5.70
CA GLU A 139 11.35 -36.00 6.78
C GLU A 139 11.27 -37.48 6.43
N LYS A 140 10.12 -37.92 5.89
CA LYS A 140 9.94 -39.30 5.43
C LYS A 140 10.89 -39.66 4.28
N GLU A 141 11.00 -38.82 3.26
CA GLU A 141 11.92 -39.02 2.12
C GLU A 141 13.37 -39.11 2.62
N PHE A 142 13.75 -38.23 3.55
CA PHE A 142 15.09 -38.25 4.16
C PHE A 142 15.34 -39.53 4.97
N GLU A 143 14.37 -39.97 5.79
CA GLU A 143 14.48 -41.23 6.53
C GLU A 143 14.59 -42.44 5.60
N GLU A 144 13.81 -42.48 4.51
CA GLU A 144 13.88 -43.52 3.49
C GLU A 144 15.25 -43.54 2.80
N GLU A 145 15.80 -42.39 2.42
CA GLU A 145 17.14 -42.28 1.85
C GLU A 145 18.22 -42.76 2.82
N VAL A 146 18.13 -42.38 4.10
CA VAL A 146 19.08 -42.82 5.13
C VAL A 146 19.01 -44.34 5.32
N LEU A 147 17.81 -44.92 5.38
CA LEU A 147 17.62 -46.36 5.50
C LEU A 147 18.15 -47.11 4.28
N GLN A 148 17.92 -46.57 3.07
CA GLN A 148 18.44 -47.16 1.85
C GLN A 148 19.97 -47.17 1.85
N ILE A 149 20.60 -46.03 2.14
CA ILE A 149 22.06 -45.90 2.24
C ILE A 149 22.62 -46.87 3.29
N GLN A 150 21.97 -46.96 4.46
CA GLN A 150 22.39 -47.88 5.51
C GLN A 150 22.30 -49.34 5.08
N SER A 151 21.23 -49.72 4.36
CA SER A 151 21.05 -51.06 3.80
C SER A 151 22.12 -51.37 2.76
N ASP A 152 22.43 -50.42 1.88
CA ASP A 152 23.46 -50.57 0.84
C ASP A 152 24.84 -50.79 1.47
N PHE A 153 25.22 -49.96 2.45
CA PHE A 153 26.47 -50.14 3.21
C PHE A 153 26.51 -51.46 3.98
N GLN A 154 25.39 -51.89 4.55
CA GLN A 154 25.32 -53.16 5.27
C GLN A 154 25.55 -54.34 4.31
N THR A 155 24.97 -54.26 3.11
CA THR A 155 25.10 -55.28 2.05
C THR A 155 26.53 -55.32 1.51
N GLU A 156 27.11 -54.16 1.20
CA GLU A 156 28.51 -54.05 0.79
C GLU A 156 29.46 -54.60 1.86
N ARG A 157 29.19 -54.28 3.13
CA ARG A 157 29.96 -54.80 4.26
C ARG A 157 29.87 -56.33 4.35
N THR A 158 28.68 -56.91 4.20
CA THR A 158 28.52 -58.37 4.23
C THR A 158 29.24 -59.04 3.07
N ASP A 159 29.17 -58.45 1.87
CA ASP A 159 29.86 -58.95 0.69
C ASP A 159 31.39 -58.88 0.84
N LEU A 160 31.90 -57.76 1.37
CA LEU A 160 33.33 -57.58 1.62
C LEU A 160 33.84 -58.59 2.64
N VAL A 161 33.11 -58.79 3.74
CA VAL A 161 33.46 -59.77 4.79
C VAL A 161 33.42 -61.19 4.22
N SER A 162 32.40 -61.52 3.41
CA SER A 162 32.28 -62.83 2.76
C SER A 162 33.46 -63.10 1.82
N LYS A 163 33.78 -62.15 0.92
CA LYS A 163 34.93 -62.22 0.01
C LYS A 163 36.25 -62.35 0.78
N HIS A 164 36.43 -61.56 1.84
CA HIS A 164 37.63 -61.62 2.67
C HIS A 164 37.77 -62.97 3.40
N THR A 165 36.66 -63.49 3.96
CA THR A 165 36.65 -64.78 4.65
C THR A 165 36.97 -65.92 3.69
N ARG A 166 36.41 -65.87 2.47
CA ARG A 166 36.73 -66.82 1.40
C ARG A 166 38.20 -66.77 1.00
N ALA A 167 38.73 -65.58 0.70
CA ALA A 167 40.14 -65.42 0.33
C ALA A 167 41.09 -65.88 1.45
N LYS A 168 40.73 -65.64 2.72
CA LYS A 168 41.47 -66.15 3.88
C LYS A 168 41.42 -67.68 3.96
N GLY A 169 40.28 -68.29 3.68
CA GLY A 169 40.11 -69.74 3.59
C GLY A 169 40.98 -70.34 2.48
N GLU A 170 40.89 -69.80 1.27
CA GLU A 170 41.71 -70.22 0.12
C GLU A 170 43.21 -70.10 0.43
N LEU A 171 43.65 -69.02 1.08
CA LEU A 171 45.05 -68.87 1.49
C LEU A 171 45.45 -69.89 2.56
N SER A 172 44.56 -70.21 3.51
CA SER A 172 44.81 -71.24 4.52
C SER A 172 44.96 -72.63 3.87
N GLU A 173 44.10 -72.95 2.91
CA GLU A 173 44.18 -74.22 2.15
C GLU A 173 45.48 -74.31 1.35
N VAL A 174 45.93 -73.20 0.73
CA VAL A 174 47.23 -73.15 0.04
C VAL A 174 48.39 -73.35 1.03
N ILE A 175 48.35 -72.74 2.22
CA ILE A 175 49.37 -72.96 3.25
C ILE A 175 49.39 -74.42 3.68
N ASP A 176 48.23 -75.02 3.96
CA ASP A 176 48.13 -76.43 4.37
C ASP A 176 48.63 -77.37 3.27
N LEU A 177 48.33 -77.09 2.00
CA LEU A 177 48.81 -77.85 0.86
C LEU A 177 50.33 -77.74 0.71
N VAL A 178 50.89 -76.54 0.85
CA VAL A 178 52.34 -76.31 0.79
C VAL A 178 53.05 -77.01 1.95
N ASP A 179 52.50 -76.94 3.16
CA ASP A 179 53.03 -77.65 4.33
C ASP A 179 52.99 -79.17 4.14
N GLN A 180 51.94 -79.72 3.53
CA GLN A 180 51.88 -81.13 3.16
C GLN A 180 52.96 -81.48 2.13
N GLN A 181 53.09 -80.70 1.06
CA GLN A 181 54.15 -80.92 0.05
C GLN A 181 55.56 -80.86 0.67
N PHE A 182 55.81 -79.94 1.60
CA PHE A 182 57.08 -79.89 2.32
C PHE A 182 57.32 -81.13 3.18
N ARG A 183 56.29 -81.63 3.89
CA ARG A 183 56.39 -82.86 4.68
C ARG A 183 56.64 -84.08 3.80
N ASP A 184 55.94 -84.17 2.66
CA ASP A 184 56.10 -85.27 1.71
C ASP A 184 57.51 -85.23 1.08
N SER A 185 57.99 -84.05 0.70
CA SER A 185 59.36 -83.87 0.20
C SER A 185 60.42 -84.18 1.27
N GLU A 186 60.20 -83.82 2.53
CA GLU A 186 61.07 -84.24 3.64
C GLU A 186 61.07 -85.77 3.83
N LEU A 187 59.91 -86.42 3.70
CA LEU A 187 59.76 -87.86 3.81
C LEU A 187 60.46 -88.59 2.66
N GLU A 188 60.28 -88.12 1.43
CA GLU A 188 60.97 -88.63 0.23
C GLU A 188 62.48 -88.44 0.37
N ALA A 189 62.96 -87.25 0.76
CA ALA A 189 64.37 -87.01 0.99
C ALA A 189 64.97 -87.91 2.10
N LYS A 190 64.21 -88.18 3.18
CA LYS A 190 64.60 -89.14 4.22
C LYS A 190 64.64 -90.57 3.68
N GLN A 191 63.64 -90.97 2.89
CA GLN A 191 63.58 -92.30 2.28
C GLN A 191 64.72 -92.50 1.28
N ASP A 192 65.02 -91.51 0.45
CA ASP A 192 66.15 -91.51 -0.48
C ASP A 192 67.47 -91.59 0.26
N PHE A 193 67.62 -90.83 1.35
CA PHE A 193 68.81 -90.90 2.22
C PHE A 193 68.97 -92.29 2.84
N ASP A 194 67.91 -92.89 3.37
CA ASP A 194 67.93 -94.23 3.96
C ASP A 194 68.24 -95.29 2.88
N SER A 195 67.68 -95.14 1.68
CA SER A 195 67.95 -96.00 0.53
C SER A 195 69.40 -95.88 0.08
N TYR A 196 69.93 -94.67 0.00
CA TYR A 196 71.34 -94.42 -0.29
C TYR A 196 72.26 -94.99 0.79
N CYS A 197 71.86 -94.93 2.07
CA CYS A 197 72.61 -95.55 3.16
C CYS A 197 72.65 -97.08 3.06
N GLU A 198 71.52 -97.73 2.73
CA GLU A 198 71.48 -99.18 2.51
C GLU A 198 72.22 -99.59 1.22
N GLU A 199 72.14 -98.79 0.14
CA GLU A 199 72.97 -98.98 -1.05
C GLU A 199 74.47 -98.86 -0.73
N LEU A 200 74.88 -97.83 0.02
CA LEU A 200 76.26 -97.63 0.43
C LEU A 200 76.74 -98.78 1.32
N LYS A 201 75.88 -99.28 2.20
CA LYS A 201 76.16 -100.44 3.06
C LYS A 201 76.29 -101.72 2.23
N ASN A 202 75.45 -101.92 1.22
CA ASN A 202 75.56 -103.03 0.28
C ASN A 202 76.82 -102.93 -0.57
N LYS A 203 77.13 -101.75 -1.12
CA LYS A 203 78.41 -101.48 -1.81
C LYS A 203 79.60 -101.74 -0.90
N ASN A 204 79.57 -101.27 0.35
CA ASN A 204 80.64 -101.54 1.31
C ASN A 204 80.75 -103.04 1.65
N LEU A 205 79.65 -103.79 1.67
CA LEU A 205 79.64 -105.24 1.85
C LEU A 205 80.24 -105.96 0.64
N GLU A 206 79.88 -105.52 -0.58
CA GLU A 206 80.44 -105.99 -1.84
C GLU A 206 81.94 -105.67 -1.93
N ASP A 207 82.33 -104.42 -1.68
CA ASP A 207 83.71 -103.95 -1.63
C ASP A 207 84.50 -104.68 -0.56
N ARG A 208 83.92 -104.97 0.62
CA ARG A 208 84.57 -105.80 1.64
C ARG A 208 84.81 -107.22 1.14
N ASN A 209 83.87 -107.79 0.39
CA ASN A 209 84.03 -109.13 -0.20
C ASN A 209 85.05 -109.13 -1.34
N VAL A 210 85.02 -108.11 -2.21
CA VAL A 210 86.00 -107.90 -3.28
C VAL A 210 87.39 -107.64 -2.69
N LEU A 211 87.49 -106.80 -1.66
CA LEU A 211 88.73 -106.50 -0.96
C LEU A 211 89.24 -107.74 -0.21
N LYS A 212 88.38 -108.58 0.35
CA LYS A 212 88.80 -109.87 0.91
C LYS A 212 89.46 -110.75 -0.16
N ILE A 213 88.84 -110.88 -1.33
CA ILE A 213 89.39 -111.63 -2.49
C ILE A 213 90.69 -110.98 -2.98
N MET A 214 90.73 -109.66 -3.05
CA MET A 214 91.89 -108.90 -3.50
C MET A 214 93.03 -108.95 -2.48
N LEU A 215 92.75 -108.93 -1.18
CA LEU A 215 93.75 -109.03 -0.11
C LEU A 215 94.31 -110.44 -0.01
N GLU A 216 93.52 -111.48 -0.25
CA GLU A 216 94.03 -112.85 -0.41
C GLU A 216 95.02 -112.94 -1.60
N SER A 217 94.77 -112.20 -2.70
CA SER A 217 95.69 -112.08 -3.85
C SER A 217 96.88 -111.12 -3.61
N GLN A 218 96.67 -110.04 -2.84
CA GLN A 218 97.71 -109.06 -2.52
C GLN A 218 98.63 -109.54 -1.40
N ILE A 219 98.21 -110.42 -0.49
CA ILE A 219 99.12 -111.04 0.49
C ILE A 219 100.26 -111.79 -0.24
N GLU A 220 99.97 -112.42 -1.37
CA GLU A 220 100.95 -113.08 -2.24
C GLU A 220 101.87 -112.07 -2.98
N GLY A 221 101.37 -110.86 -3.26
CA GLY A 221 102.15 -109.76 -3.86
C GLY A 221 102.91 -108.88 -2.85
N LEU A 222 102.41 -108.78 -1.62
CA LEU A 222 102.92 -107.90 -0.57
C LEU A 222 104.20 -108.44 0.06
N GLU A 223 104.44 -109.76 0.04
CA GLU A 223 105.75 -110.32 0.39
C GLU A 223 106.89 -109.79 -0.51
N ASN A 224 106.61 -109.53 -1.80
CA ASN A 224 107.56 -108.95 -2.75
C ASN A 224 107.64 -107.41 -2.71
N HIS A 225 106.63 -106.74 -2.15
CA HIS A 225 106.61 -105.27 -2.04
C HIS A 225 107.07 -104.74 -0.67
N PHE A 226 106.99 -105.53 0.41
CA PHE A 226 107.54 -105.15 1.72
C PHE A 226 109.06 -104.88 1.68
N ALA A 227 109.79 -105.56 0.78
CA ALA A 227 111.23 -105.33 0.59
C ALA A 227 111.55 -103.95 -0.03
N ASN A 228 110.70 -103.43 -0.92
CA ASN A 228 110.98 -102.19 -1.67
C ASN A 228 110.29 -100.94 -1.10
N ALA A 229 109.20 -101.08 -0.35
CA ALA A 229 108.43 -99.94 0.17
C ALA A 229 108.98 -99.37 1.50
N ALA A 230 109.73 -100.16 2.29
CA ALA A 230 110.27 -99.75 3.59
C ALA A 230 111.29 -98.60 3.47
N GLU A 231 112.04 -98.55 2.37
CA GLU A 231 113.11 -97.56 2.17
C GLU A 231 112.58 -96.19 1.71
N THR A 232 111.39 -96.14 1.11
CA THR A 232 110.84 -94.92 0.52
C THR A 232 109.84 -94.18 1.45
N TYR A 233 109.28 -94.87 2.46
CA TYR A 233 108.19 -94.35 3.30
C TYR A 233 108.65 -93.39 4.42
N ASP A 234 109.90 -93.51 4.90
CA ASP A 234 110.39 -92.71 6.03
C ASP A 234 110.67 -91.23 5.64
N GLN A 235 110.99 -90.97 4.37
CA GLN A 235 111.45 -89.63 3.94
C GLN A 235 110.31 -88.69 3.53
N THR A 236 109.21 -89.18 2.95
CA THR A 236 108.10 -88.35 2.44
C THR A 236 106.99 -88.08 3.47
N THR A 237 106.84 -88.93 4.48
CA THR A 237 105.74 -88.84 5.45
C THR A 237 105.89 -87.63 6.39
N ARG A 238 107.12 -87.27 6.78
CA ARG A 238 107.35 -86.18 7.75
C ARG A 238 107.10 -84.78 7.19
N GLN A 239 107.37 -84.54 5.91
CA GLN A 239 107.20 -83.20 5.31
C GLN A 239 105.73 -82.84 5.04
N ARG A 240 104.91 -83.80 4.62
CA ARG A 240 103.50 -83.57 4.23
C ARG A 240 102.59 -83.35 5.45
N THR A 241 102.87 -84.02 6.57
CA THR A 241 102.12 -83.86 7.84
C THR A 241 102.30 -82.47 8.45
N GLN A 242 103.47 -81.85 8.31
CA GLN A 242 103.74 -80.50 8.82
C GLN A 242 103.01 -79.41 8.01
N GLN A 243 102.95 -79.55 6.68
CA GLN A 243 102.26 -78.60 5.80
C GLN A 243 100.74 -78.65 5.99
N PHE A 244 100.16 -79.85 6.14
CA PHE A 244 98.73 -80.02 6.37
C PHE A 244 98.27 -79.34 7.68
N ARG A 245 99.02 -79.53 8.78
CA ARG A 245 98.70 -78.90 10.08
C ARG A 245 98.68 -77.36 10.01
N ASN A 246 99.61 -76.76 9.26
CA ASN A 246 99.67 -75.31 9.08
C ASN A 246 98.52 -74.77 8.22
N LEU A 247 98.10 -75.50 7.19
CA LEU A 247 96.95 -75.13 6.35
C LEU A 247 95.62 -75.28 7.11
N THR A 248 95.41 -76.36 7.87
CA THR A 248 94.19 -76.57 8.67
C THR A 248 94.01 -75.50 9.76
N ALA A 249 95.10 -75.02 10.36
CA ALA A 249 95.04 -73.94 11.35
C ALA A 249 94.65 -72.59 10.72
N LYS A 250 95.15 -72.30 9.51
CA LYS A 250 94.78 -71.09 8.75
C LYS A 250 93.31 -71.14 8.29
N ASP A 251 92.83 -72.28 7.82
CA ASP A 251 91.43 -72.46 7.41
C ASP A 251 90.47 -72.30 8.58
N ARG A 252 90.78 -72.81 9.78
CA ARG A 252 89.96 -72.58 10.97
C ARG A 252 89.85 -71.09 11.33
N ASN A 253 90.96 -70.36 11.29
CA ASN A 253 90.96 -68.93 11.60
C ASN A 253 90.21 -68.11 10.53
N ALA A 254 90.35 -68.47 9.25
CA ALA A 254 89.61 -67.85 8.15
C ALA A 254 88.10 -68.14 8.27
N ALA A 255 87.70 -69.38 8.56
CA ALA A 255 86.31 -69.76 8.75
C ALA A 255 85.64 -69.01 9.92
N GLN A 256 86.32 -68.87 11.06
CA GLN A 256 85.81 -68.09 12.19
C GLN A 256 85.65 -66.60 11.85
N THR A 257 86.58 -66.03 11.07
CA THR A 257 86.50 -64.64 10.63
C THR A 257 85.35 -64.44 9.65
N ILE A 258 85.16 -65.36 8.71
CA ILE A 258 84.05 -65.36 7.74
C ILE A 258 82.70 -65.45 8.47
N GLU A 259 82.57 -66.34 9.45
CA GLU A 259 81.34 -66.49 10.24
C GLU A 259 81.01 -65.21 11.02
N MET A 260 82.01 -64.56 11.62
CA MET A 260 81.83 -63.30 12.34
C MET A 260 81.38 -62.18 11.40
N GLN A 261 81.96 -62.08 10.19
CA GLN A 261 81.57 -61.09 9.20
C GLN A 261 80.17 -61.37 8.63
N LEU A 262 79.80 -62.62 8.38
CA LEU A 262 78.44 -63.02 7.96
C LEU A 262 77.39 -62.58 8.98
N LYS A 263 77.63 -62.83 10.28
CA LYS A 263 76.72 -62.38 11.35
C LYS A 263 76.63 -60.86 11.46
N ARG A 264 77.69 -60.12 11.12
CA ARG A 264 77.66 -58.65 11.07
C ARG A 264 76.89 -58.16 9.84
N LEU A 265 77.07 -58.80 8.69
CA LEU A 265 76.42 -58.47 7.44
C LEU A 265 74.92 -58.74 7.52
N GLN A 266 74.51 -59.86 8.13
CA GLN A 266 73.11 -60.17 8.44
C GLN A 266 72.46 -59.07 9.30
N ARG A 267 73.10 -58.68 10.41
CA ARG A 267 72.59 -57.61 11.28
C ARG A 267 72.45 -56.27 10.54
N LEU A 268 73.43 -55.91 9.71
CA LEU A 268 73.35 -54.70 8.90
C LEU A 268 72.23 -54.79 7.86
N GLN A 269 72.04 -55.95 7.23
CA GLN A 269 70.96 -56.20 6.28
C GLN A 269 69.59 -56.08 6.95
N ASP A 270 69.42 -56.62 8.16
CA ASP A 270 68.18 -56.52 8.93
C ASP A 270 67.89 -55.07 9.36
N THR A 271 68.92 -54.31 9.75
CA THR A 271 68.72 -52.87 10.04
C THR A 271 68.36 -52.09 8.80
N LEU A 272 68.95 -52.40 7.64
CA LEU A 272 68.67 -51.75 6.38
C LEU A 272 67.25 -52.07 5.88
N SER A 273 66.79 -53.31 6.04
CA SER A 273 65.41 -53.70 5.71
C SER A 273 64.40 -53.00 6.63
N HIS A 274 64.67 -52.93 7.93
CA HIS A 274 63.85 -52.18 8.89
C HIS A 274 63.71 -50.70 8.50
N TRP A 275 64.83 -50.02 8.21
CA TRP A 275 64.81 -48.61 7.81
C TRP A 275 64.12 -48.40 6.46
N ARG A 276 64.31 -49.30 5.48
CA ARG A 276 63.56 -49.26 4.21
C ARG A 276 62.06 -49.38 4.42
N MET A 277 61.61 -50.30 5.28
CA MET A 277 60.20 -50.47 5.60
C MET A 277 59.63 -49.23 6.31
N LYS A 278 60.40 -48.65 7.24
CA LYS A 278 60.00 -47.43 7.96
C LYS A 278 59.90 -46.21 7.05
N ILE A 279 60.84 -46.04 6.11
CA ILE A 279 60.77 -44.99 5.09
C ILE A 279 59.54 -45.19 4.21
N ALA A 280 59.31 -46.40 3.69
CA ALA A 280 58.15 -46.69 2.85
C ALA A 280 56.81 -46.44 3.58
N SER A 281 56.73 -46.80 4.87
CA SER A 281 55.56 -46.52 5.70
C SER A 281 55.32 -45.01 5.87
N ASN A 282 56.38 -44.25 6.14
CA ASN A 282 56.27 -42.80 6.35
C ASN A 282 55.88 -42.07 5.05
N VAL A 283 56.44 -42.49 3.90
CA VAL A 283 56.05 -41.95 2.59
C VAL A 283 54.56 -42.18 2.34
N LYS A 284 54.06 -43.41 2.57
CA LYS A 284 52.62 -43.71 2.43
C LYS A 284 51.74 -42.86 3.35
N GLU A 285 52.13 -42.71 4.62
CA GLU A 285 51.36 -41.90 5.58
C GLU A 285 51.36 -40.40 5.20
N CYS A 286 52.50 -39.88 4.74
CA CYS A 286 52.61 -38.51 4.25
C CYS A 286 51.79 -38.28 2.98
N GLU A 287 51.81 -39.23 2.03
CA GLU A 287 51.01 -39.16 0.80
C GLU A 287 49.52 -39.19 1.11
N GLU A 288 49.07 -40.08 2.00
CA GLU A 288 47.66 -40.19 2.40
C GLU A 288 47.20 -38.92 3.12
N ARG A 289 47.98 -38.41 4.08
CA ARG A 289 47.69 -37.15 4.79
C ARG A 289 47.61 -35.97 3.82
N ASN A 290 48.53 -35.89 2.85
CA ASN A 290 48.52 -34.85 1.82
C ASN A 290 47.38 -35.03 0.80
N ARG A 291 46.89 -36.25 0.58
CA ARG A 291 45.71 -36.50 -0.26
C ARG A 291 44.46 -36.00 0.44
N LEU A 292 44.24 -36.39 1.69
CA LEU A 292 43.09 -35.97 2.50
C LEU A 292 43.03 -34.45 2.65
N MET A 293 44.15 -33.78 2.97
CA MET A 293 44.17 -32.32 3.07
C MET A 293 43.87 -31.62 1.74
N ARG A 294 44.25 -32.20 0.60
CA ARG A 294 43.87 -31.66 -0.72
C ARG A 294 42.40 -31.84 -1.00
N GLU A 295 41.84 -33.01 -0.70
CA GLU A 295 40.41 -33.27 -0.85
C GLU A 295 39.57 -32.32 0.01
N GLU A 296 39.93 -32.11 1.28
CA GLU A 296 39.27 -31.16 2.17
C GLU A 296 39.37 -29.72 1.65
N ARG A 297 40.56 -29.29 1.23
CA ARG A 297 40.75 -27.96 0.61
C ARG A 297 39.85 -27.79 -0.62
N ASP A 298 39.76 -28.80 -1.48
CA ASP A 298 38.98 -28.74 -2.70
C ASP A 298 37.47 -28.78 -2.43
N GLN A 299 37.03 -29.50 -1.39
CA GLN A 299 35.65 -29.44 -0.88
C GLN A 299 35.30 -28.04 -0.36
N ILE A 300 36.16 -27.46 0.51
CA ILE A 300 35.95 -26.10 1.03
C ILE A 300 35.95 -25.08 -0.09
N SER A 301 36.84 -25.22 -1.08
CA SER A 301 36.88 -24.33 -2.24
C SER A 301 35.61 -24.41 -3.09
N ARG A 302 35.04 -25.62 -3.27
CA ARG A 302 33.74 -25.78 -3.96
C ARG A 302 32.60 -25.13 -3.18
N HIS A 303 32.52 -25.36 -1.87
CA HIS A 303 31.52 -24.70 -1.03
C HIS A 303 31.65 -23.18 -1.04
N PHE A 304 32.88 -22.65 -1.05
CA PHE A 304 33.11 -21.22 -1.19
C PHE A 304 32.61 -20.67 -2.54
N GLN A 305 32.87 -21.38 -3.64
CA GLN A 305 32.39 -20.99 -4.97
C GLN A 305 30.86 -21.01 -5.06
N GLU A 306 30.22 -22.07 -4.54
CA GLU A 306 28.77 -22.18 -4.47
C GLU A 306 28.14 -21.06 -3.64
N LEU A 307 28.73 -20.78 -2.46
CA LEU A 307 28.26 -19.70 -1.60
C LEU A 307 28.42 -18.34 -2.27
N LYS A 308 29.54 -18.10 -2.96
CA LYS A 308 29.78 -16.88 -3.71
C LYS A 308 28.77 -16.69 -4.86
N LEU A 309 28.45 -17.78 -5.57
CA LEU A 309 27.41 -17.76 -6.62
C LEU A 309 26.03 -17.45 -6.02
N ARG A 310 25.65 -18.08 -4.90
CA ARG A 310 24.39 -17.79 -4.20
C ARG A 310 24.34 -16.33 -3.71
N MET A 311 25.43 -15.82 -3.14
CA MET A 311 25.52 -14.43 -2.68
C MET A 311 25.37 -13.44 -3.84
N ASN A 312 26.01 -13.70 -4.98
CA ASN A 312 25.89 -12.85 -6.17
C ASN A 312 24.47 -12.89 -6.73
N LYS A 313 23.88 -14.08 -6.85
CA LYS A 313 22.48 -14.22 -7.29
C LYS A 313 21.51 -13.44 -6.40
N MET A 314 21.69 -13.53 -5.08
CA MET A 314 20.90 -12.73 -4.13
C MET A 314 21.10 -11.23 -4.34
N ARG A 315 22.34 -10.76 -4.55
CA ARG A 315 22.61 -9.34 -4.85
C ARG A 315 21.94 -8.89 -6.15
N ASP A 316 21.98 -9.70 -7.19
CA ASP A 316 21.37 -9.40 -8.49
C ASP A 316 19.85 -9.35 -8.37
N GLU A 317 19.24 -10.31 -7.67
CA GLU A 317 17.79 -10.33 -7.40
C GLU A 317 17.34 -9.11 -6.59
N GLN A 318 18.07 -8.75 -5.52
CA GLN A 318 17.74 -7.55 -4.74
C GLN A 318 17.93 -6.27 -5.55
N SER A 319 18.96 -6.20 -6.39
CA SER A 319 19.20 -5.05 -7.27
C SER A 319 18.09 -4.90 -8.30
N ALA A 320 17.62 -6.02 -8.88
CA ALA A 320 16.49 -6.04 -9.81
C ALA A 320 15.18 -5.60 -9.13
N ARG A 321 14.88 -6.11 -7.92
CA ARG A 321 13.71 -5.69 -7.15
C ARG A 321 13.75 -4.21 -6.80
N LEU A 322 14.91 -3.68 -6.40
CA LEU A 322 15.08 -2.25 -6.11
C LEU A 322 14.88 -1.40 -7.36
N MET A 323 15.41 -1.83 -8.51
CA MET A 323 15.22 -1.16 -9.79
C MET A 323 13.75 -1.13 -10.19
N GLU A 324 13.05 -2.25 -10.06
CA GLU A 324 11.62 -2.34 -10.35
C GLU A 324 10.79 -1.45 -9.42
N LEU A 325 11.04 -1.52 -8.11
CA LEU A 325 10.35 -0.66 -7.14
C LEU A 325 10.58 0.83 -7.44
N SER A 326 11.81 1.21 -7.76
CA SER A 326 12.16 2.58 -8.14
C SER A 326 11.45 3.02 -9.42
N LEU A 327 11.32 2.13 -10.41
CA LEU A 327 10.60 2.42 -11.64
C LEU A 327 9.10 2.58 -11.40
N GLN A 328 8.47 1.69 -10.63
CA GLN A 328 7.05 1.76 -10.31
C GLN A 328 6.73 2.98 -9.44
N SER A 329 7.59 3.30 -8.47
CA SER A 329 7.49 4.52 -7.67
C SER A 329 7.54 5.77 -8.55
N ARG A 330 8.51 5.88 -9.48
CA ARG A 330 8.59 6.99 -10.42
C ARG A 330 7.36 7.09 -11.32
N LYS A 331 6.86 5.96 -11.84
CA LYS A 331 5.62 5.92 -12.64
C LYS A 331 4.43 6.45 -11.83
N CYS A 332 4.26 6.00 -10.58
CA CYS A 332 3.19 6.45 -9.69
C CYS A 332 3.31 7.94 -9.36
N ILE A 333 4.51 8.43 -9.08
CA ILE A 333 4.76 9.87 -8.88
C ILE A 333 4.34 10.66 -10.13
N GLN A 334 4.71 10.18 -11.31
CA GLN A 334 4.39 10.86 -12.56
C GLN A 334 2.88 10.84 -12.87
N THR A 335 2.16 9.75 -12.58
CA THR A 335 0.70 9.70 -12.74
C THR A 335 0.01 10.64 -11.76
N LEU A 336 0.44 10.68 -10.50
CA LEU A 336 -0.08 11.61 -9.50
C LEU A 336 0.21 13.07 -9.87
N GLU A 337 1.39 13.37 -10.39
CA GLU A 337 1.75 14.72 -10.83
C GLU A 337 0.93 15.16 -12.05
N ASN A 338 0.60 14.24 -12.96
CA ASN A 338 -0.32 14.50 -14.06
C ASN A 338 -1.76 14.72 -13.58
N GLN A 339 -2.24 13.94 -12.61
CA GLN A 339 -3.55 14.16 -11.98
C GLN A 339 -3.61 15.51 -11.27
N LYS A 340 -2.56 15.87 -10.52
CA LYS A 340 -2.41 17.19 -9.91
C LYS A 340 -2.49 18.31 -10.95
N LYS A 341 -1.73 18.23 -12.04
CA LYS A 341 -1.78 19.22 -13.14
C LYS A 341 -3.18 19.34 -13.74
N ARG A 342 -3.89 18.21 -13.92
CA ARG A 342 -5.28 18.21 -14.42
C ARG A 342 -6.24 18.87 -13.44
N ALA A 343 -6.13 18.58 -12.14
CA ALA A 343 -6.92 19.21 -11.09
C ALA A 343 -6.65 20.73 -11.02
N GLU A 344 -5.37 21.14 -11.04
CA GLU A 344 -5.00 22.56 -11.10
C GLU A 344 -5.57 23.26 -12.32
N THR A 345 -5.58 22.59 -13.48
CA THR A 345 -6.16 23.14 -14.71
C THR A 345 -7.67 23.33 -14.57
N ILE A 346 -8.39 22.35 -14.00
CA ILE A 346 -9.83 22.46 -13.72
C ILE A 346 -10.10 23.62 -12.76
N LEU A 347 -9.32 23.76 -11.68
CA LEU A 347 -9.46 24.86 -10.73
C LEU A 347 -9.19 26.21 -11.37
N ARG A 348 -8.15 26.34 -12.21
CA ARG A 348 -7.87 27.59 -12.96
C ARG A 348 -9.02 27.95 -13.90
N TYR A 349 -9.60 26.98 -14.61
CA TYR A 349 -10.77 27.24 -15.44
C TYR A 349 -12.00 27.62 -14.62
N ALA A 350 -12.23 26.97 -13.48
CA ALA A 350 -13.31 27.33 -12.56
C ALA A 350 -13.15 28.76 -12.03
N GLU A 351 -11.93 29.16 -11.63
CA GLU A 351 -11.62 30.51 -11.16
C GLU A 351 -11.81 31.56 -12.28
N LEU A 352 -11.30 31.27 -13.49
CA LEU A 352 -11.47 32.15 -14.64
C LEU A 352 -12.95 32.34 -14.99
N ASN A 353 -13.72 31.25 -15.02
CA ASN A 353 -15.17 31.29 -15.30
C ASN A 353 -15.93 32.03 -14.19
N ARG A 354 -15.55 31.85 -12.93
CA ARG A 354 -16.15 32.55 -11.78
C ARG A 354 -16.01 34.07 -11.89
N LYS A 355 -15.00 34.61 -12.58
CA LYS A 355 -14.89 36.06 -12.82
C LYS A 355 -16.07 36.60 -13.64
N LEU A 356 -16.60 35.80 -14.56
CA LEU A 356 -17.70 36.16 -15.46
C LEU A 356 -19.09 35.90 -14.85
N GLU A 357 -19.17 35.20 -13.72
CA GLU A 357 -20.43 34.96 -12.99
C GLU A 357 -20.93 36.24 -12.30
N THR A 358 -22.25 36.40 -12.26
CA THR A 358 -22.90 37.52 -11.55
C THR A 358 -22.76 37.36 -10.04
N GLU A 359 -22.92 38.44 -9.26
CA GLU A 359 -22.85 38.35 -7.79
C GLU A 359 -23.89 37.38 -7.22
N ARG A 360 -25.09 37.33 -7.82
CA ARG A 360 -26.14 36.38 -7.43
C ARG A 360 -25.69 34.93 -7.58
N GLU A 361 -25.04 34.60 -8.68
CA GLU A 361 -24.52 33.25 -8.94
C GLU A 361 -23.27 32.93 -8.12
N LYS A 362 -22.48 33.93 -7.72
CA LYS A 362 -21.34 33.75 -6.82
C LYS A 362 -21.75 33.45 -5.38
N ILE A 363 -22.86 34.05 -4.93
CA ILE A 363 -23.41 33.92 -3.57
C ILE A 363 -24.28 32.66 -3.47
N LEU A 364 -25.08 32.35 -4.50
CA LEU A 364 -25.82 31.10 -4.62
C LEU A 364 -25.49 30.36 -5.93
N PRO A 365 -24.33 29.67 -6.01
CA PRO A 365 -23.97 28.89 -7.20
C PRO A 365 -24.89 27.68 -7.42
N PHE A 366 -25.51 27.19 -6.35
CA PHE A 366 -26.33 26.00 -6.34
C PHE A 366 -27.71 26.38 -5.81
N TYR A 367 -28.69 26.44 -6.70
CA TYR A 367 -30.07 26.69 -6.29
C TYR A 367 -30.58 25.42 -5.58
N PRO A 368 -31.13 25.53 -4.35
CA PRO A 368 -31.94 24.45 -3.81
C PRO A 368 -33.06 24.19 -4.80
N ILE A 369 -33.33 22.92 -5.10
CA ILE A 369 -34.63 22.56 -5.68
C ILE A 369 -35.66 23.22 -4.77
N THR A 370 -36.52 24.04 -5.35
CA THR A 370 -37.62 24.71 -4.65
C THR A 370 -38.19 23.80 -3.59
N ALA A 371 -38.12 24.29 -2.37
CA ALA A 371 -38.68 23.71 -1.16
C ALA A 371 -40.11 23.18 -1.43
N ILE A 372 -40.20 21.85 -1.48
CA ILE A 372 -41.26 21.11 -0.80
C ILE A 372 -40.51 20.31 0.26
N GLY A 373 -40.46 20.86 1.48
CA GLY A 373 -39.76 20.25 2.62
C GLY A 373 -38.67 21.17 3.15
N ASP A 374 -39.02 21.89 4.21
CA ASP A 374 -38.07 22.56 5.09
C ASP A 374 -37.11 21.52 5.70
N ASP A 375 -35.81 21.80 5.65
CA ASP A 375 -34.85 21.21 6.58
C ASP A 375 -33.81 22.26 6.96
N PRO A 376 -33.81 22.75 8.22
CA PRO A 376 -32.86 23.75 8.68
C PRO A 376 -31.93 23.19 9.75
N SER A 377 -31.04 22.22 9.47
CA SER A 377 -29.96 21.93 10.44
C SER A 377 -28.80 21.08 9.92
N ILE A 378 -27.75 21.74 9.40
CA ILE A 378 -26.39 21.19 9.50
C ILE A 378 -25.41 22.35 9.83
N PRO A 379 -24.74 22.32 10.99
CA PRO A 379 -23.61 23.19 11.28
C PRO A 379 -22.45 22.98 10.28
N GLU A 380 -22.10 24.04 9.57
CA GLU A 380 -21.30 24.07 8.34
C GLU A 380 -19.78 23.83 8.55
N GLU A 381 -19.32 23.63 9.78
CA GLU A 381 -17.88 23.63 10.11
C GLU A 381 -17.27 22.23 10.39
N LEU A 382 -18.06 21.16 10.51
CA LEU A 382 -17.55 19.78 10.74
C LEU A 382 -17.76 18.82 9.55
N ALA A 383 -18.61 19.17 8.58
CA ALA A 383 -18.89 18.33 7.41
C ALA A 383 -17.87 18.49 6.26
N THR A 384 -17.02 19.50 6.33
CA THR A 384 -16.04 19.89 5.30
C THR A 384 -14.80 18.99 5.29
N GLU A 385 -14.37 18.49 6.44
CA GLU A 385 -13.18 17.64 6.56
C GLU A 385 -13.44 16.18 6.14
N ALA A 386 -14.64 15.64 6.40
CA ALA A 386 -15.03 14.29 5.96
C ALA A 386 -15.31 14.21 4.44
N ARG A 387 -15.87 15.27 3.84
CA ARG A 387 -16.08 15.36 2.39
C ARG A 387 -14.78 15.48 1.58
N ALA A 388 -13.72 16.03 2.18
CA ALA A 388 -12.44 16.25 1.51
C ALA A 388 -11.58 14.97 1.34
N MET A 389 -11.92 13.89 2.07
CA MET A 389 -11.14 12.64 2.11
C MET A 389 -11.82 11.46 1.39
N SER A 390 -13.02 11.64 0.84
CA SER A 390 -13.76 10.57 0.14
C SER A 390 -13.48 10.56 -1.37
N SER A 391 -13.24 9.38 -1.94
CA SER A 391 -13.06 9.19 -3.39
C SER A 391 -14.36 9.23 -4.19
N TYR A 392 -15.52 9.38 -3.53
CA TYR A 392 -16.85 9.39 -4.12
C TYR A 392 -17.66 10.62 -3.67
N ALA A 393 -18.46 11.18 -4.59
CA ALA A 393 -19.36 12.29 -4.28
C ALA A 393 -20.52 11.80 -3.42
N LEU A 394 -20.78 12.53 -2.34
CA LEU A 394 -21.89 12.30 -1.42
C LEU A 394 -22.99 13.34 -1.67
N GLY A 395 -24.22 12.86 -1.75
CA GLY A 395 -25.41 13.68 -1.98
C GLY A 395 -25.71 14.59 -0.80
N HIS A 396 -26.79 15.35 -0.89
CA HIS A 396 -27.26 16.17 0.23
C HIS A 396 -27.66 15.30 1.43
N ASP A 397 -28.03 14.05 1.17
CA ASP A 397 -28.52 13.06 2.14
C ASP A 397 -27.39 12.21 2.75
N GLY A 398 -26.12 12.53 2.48
CA GLY A 398 -24.98 11.76 2.99
C GLY A 398 -24.80 10.36 2.37
N LYS A 399 -25.55 10.03 1.31
CA LYS A 399 -25.41 8.80 0.53
C LYS A 399 -24.48 8.98 -0.66
N GLN A 400 -23.82 7.90 -1.08
CA GLN A 400 -23.00 7.90 -2.29
C GLN A 400 -23.87 8.20 -3.51
N VAL A 401 -23.51 9.25 -4.25
CA VAL A 401 -24.16 9.59 -5.53
C VAL A 401 -23.65 8.60 -6.58
N GLU A 402 -24.50 8.21 -7.52
CA GLU A 402 -24.03 7.46 -8.69
C GLU A 402 -23.17 8.36 -9.58
N GLU A 403 -22.16 7.77 -10.25
CA GLU A 403 -21.19 8.51 -11.08
C GLU A 403 -21.87 9.37 -12.17
N TRP A 404 -23.01 8.91 -12.70
CA TRP A 404 -23.81 9.63 -13.69
C TRP A 404 -24.42 10.93 -13.16
N SER A 405 -24.68 11.02 -11.86
CA SER A 405 -25.33 12.17 -11.21
C SER A 405 -24.34 13.17 -10.58
N TYR A 406 -23.02 12.93 -10.66
CA TYR A 406 -22.00 13.80 -10.04
C TYR A 406 -22.06 15.24 -10.53
N LEU A 407 -22.44 15.44 -11.79
CA LEU A 407 -22.43 16.74 -12.44
C LEU A 407 -23.82 17.38 -12.54
N ASP A 408 -24.87 16.80 -11.95
CA ASP A 408 -26.24 17.29 -12.08
C ASP A 408 -26.41 18.73 -11.58
N VAL A 409 -25.70 19.09 -10.52
CA VAL A 409 -25.69 20.46 -9.98
C VAL A 409 -24.93 21.41 -10.90
N PHE A 410 -23.82 20.96 -11.49
CA PHE A 410 -23.06 21.72 -12.48
C PHE A 410 -23.88 21.98 -13.75
N PHE A 411 -24.56 20.95 -14.28
CA PHE A 411 -25.41 21.08 -15.47
C PHE A 411 -26.63 21.97 -15.21
N ARG A 412 -27.20 21.95 -14.01
CA ARG A 412 -28.25 22.91 -13.63
C ARG A 412 -27.76 24.36 -13.69
N ARG A 413 -26.57 24.62 -13.14
CA ARG A 413 -25.94 25.95 -13.23
C ARG A 413 -25.65 26.35 -14.68
N TYR A 414 -25.14 25.43 -15.48
CA TYR A 414 -24.91 25.64 -16.91
C TYR A 414 -26.21 25.96 -17.68
N ASN A 415 -27.28 25.22 -17.44
CA ASN A 415 -28.57 25.42 -18.08
C ASN A 415 -29.20 26.77 -17.71
N ARG A 416 -29.01 27.24 -16.47
CA ARG A 416 -29.43 28.58 -16.05
C ARG A 416 -28.77 29.67 -16.88
N VAL A 417 -27.44 29.64 -16.96
CA VAL A 417 -26.66 30.61 -17.75
C VAL A 417 -27.05 30.53 -19.23
N LEU A 418 -27.35 29.33 -19.73
CA LEU A 418 -27.84 29.14 -21.09
C LEU A 418 -29.19 29.83 -21.33
N LEU A 419 -30.14 29.70 -20.39
CA LEU A 419 -31.43 30.40 -20.45
C LEU A 419 -31.26 31.91 -20.40
N ASP A 420 -30.41 32.42 -19.51
CA ASP A 420 -30.12 33.85 -19.41
C ASP A 420 -29.46 34.39 -20.69
N ARG A 421 -28.53 33.63 -21.28
CA ARG A 421 -27.93 33.96 -22.59
C ARG A 421 -28.99 34.03 -23.69
N VAL A 422 -29.94 33.10 -23.72
CA VAL A 422 -31.04 33.09 -24.71
C VAL A 422 -31.98 34.27 -24.50
N ALA A 423 -32.32 34.60 -23.24
CA ALA A 423 -33.14 35.77 -22.91
C ALA A 423 -32.47 37.08 -23.35
N ILE A 424 -31.18 37.25 -23.06
CA ILE A 424 -30.38 38.41 -23.50
C ILE A 424 -30.32 38.48 -25.03
N ALA A 425 -30.12 37.35 -25.71
CA ALA A 425 -30.10 37.31 -27.17
C ALA A 425 -31.45 37.75 -27.77
N LYS A 426 -32.57 37.33 -27.18
CA LYS A 426 -33.91 37.74 -27.60
C LYS A 426 -34.17 39.22 -27.37
N GLU A 427 -33.79 39.76 -26.22
CA GLU A 427 -33.96 41.19 -25.93
C GLU A 427 -33.05 42.05 -26.81
N LYS A 428 -31.82 41.60 -27.09
CA LYS A 428 -30.93 42.24 -28.05
C LYS A 428 -31.55 42.31 -29.44
N GLU A 429 -32.17 41.23 -29.90
CA GLU A 429 -32.84 41.19 -31.20
C GLU A 429 -34.06 42.12 -31.24
N ARG A 430 -34.87 42.13 -30.17
CA ARG A 430 -35.98 43.09 -30.02
C ARG A 430 -35.49 44.53 -30.09
N LEU A 431 -34.48 44.89 -29.30
CA LEU A 431 -33.91 46.24 -29.30
C LEU A 431 -33.28 46.60 -30.64
N ARG A 432 -32.72 45.63 -31.36
CA ARG A 432 -32.21 45.82 -32.70
C ARG A 432 -33.33 46.16 -33.68
N ASN A 433 -34.43 45.42 -33.65
CA ASN A 433 -35.59 45.68 -34.49
C ASN A 433 -36.21 47.04 -34.16
N GLU A 434 -36.41 47.35 -32.87
CA GLU A 434 -36.90 48.68 -32.44
C GLU A 434 -35.95 49.81 -32.90
N ASN A 435 -34.62 49.59 -32.87
CA ASN A 435 -33.66 50.57 -33.36
C ASN A 435 -33.71 50.74 -34.88
N GLU A 436 -33.89 49.65 -35.63
CA GLU A 436 -34.08 49.67 -37.08
C GLU A 436 -35.39 50.39 -37.45
N ASP A 437 -36.48 50.14 -36.72
CA ASP A 437 -37.75 50.84 -36.88
C ASP A 437 -37.63 52.33 -36.55
N LEU A 438 -36.98 52.69 -35.44
CA LEU A 438 -36.74 54.10 -35.07
C LEU A 438 -35.85 54.80 -36.10
N LYS A 439 -34.83 54.14 -36.64
CA LYS A 439 -34.01 54.67 -37.74
C LYS A 439 -34.84 54.86 -39.02
N SER A 440 -35.75 53.94 -39.31
CA SER A 440 -36.68 54.04 -40.44
C SER A 440 -37.64 55.21 -40.28
N ILE A 441 -38.26 55.37 -39.10
CA ILE A 441 -39.15 56.50 -38.76
C ILE A 441 -38.38 57.82 -38.80
N LEU A 442 -37.16 57.87 -38.25
CA LEU A 442 -36.32 59.07 -38.30
C LEU A 442 -35.94 59.42 -39.73
N LYS A 443 -35.61 58.42 -40.55
CA LYS A 443 -35.36 58.62 -41.98
C LYS A 443 -36.61 59.19 -42.66
N GLN A 444 -37.78 58.62 -42.42
CA GLN A 444 -39.06 59.11 -42.96
C GLN A 444 -39.37 60.55 -42.50
N TYR A 445 -39.07 60.89 -41.25
CA TYR A 445 -39.26 62.24 -40.71
C TYR A 445 -38.29 63.25 -41.34
N LEU A 446 -37.02 62.90 -41.50
CA LEU A 446 -36.01 63.72 -42.18
C LEU A 446 -36.36 63.89 -43.66
N ASP A 447 -36.81 62.84 -44.33
CA ASP A 447 -37.31 62.87 -45.71
C ASP A 447 -38.60 63.71 -45.82
N GLY A 448 -39.41 63.78 -44.77
CA GLY A 448 -40.59 64.67 -44.71
C GLY A 448 -40.26 66.16 -44.54
N ILE A 449 -39.08 66.49 -44.00
CA ILE A 449 -38.63 67.87 -43.75
C ILE A 449 -37.66 68.36 -44.84
N SER A 450 -36.83 67.47 -45.37
CA SER A 450 -35.82 67.77 -46.39
C SER A 450 -36.32 67.35 -47.77
N VAL A 451 -36.22 68.24 -48.76
CA VAL A 451 -36.60 67.93 -50.14
C VAL A 451 -35.44 67.24 -50.85
N ASN A 452 -35.39 65.90 -50.76
CA ASN A 452 -34.39 65.06 -51.43
C ASN A 452 -34.96 64.36 -52.68
N ALA A 453 -34.10 63.94 -53.61
CA ALA A 453 -34.52 63.31 -54.87
C ALA A 453 -35.36 62.02 -54.68
N GLN A 454 -35.09 61.23 -53.62
CA GLN A 454 -35.88 60.05 -53.27
C GLN A 454 -37.31 60.39 -52.79
N VAL A 455 -37.47 61.54 -52.11
CA VAL A 455 -38.77 61.99 -51.62
C VAL A 455 -39.68 62.40 -52.77
N LEU A 456 -39.11 62.95 -53.85
CA LEU A 456 -39.84 63.37 -55.05
C LEU A 456 -40.26 62.21 -55.95
N SER A 457 -39.58 61.05 -55.88
CA SER A 457 -39.94 59.85 -56.64
C SER A 457 -41.03 59.00 -55.96
N ASP A 458 -41.12 59.04 -54.64
CA ASP A 458 -42.11 58.30 -53.86
C ASP A 458 -43.40 59.13 -53.63
N PRO A 459 -44.57 58.49 -53.38
CA PRO A 459 -45.83 59.20 -53.14
C PRO A 459 -45.72 60.15 -51.93
N ASN A 460 -45.69 61.45 -52.20
CA ASN A 460 -45.42 62.48 -51.22
C ASN A 460 -46.57 63.52 -51.14
N PRO A 461 -46.68 64.28 -50.04
CA PRO A 461 -47.67 65.35 -49.94
C PRO A 461 -47.26 66.65 -50.68
N LEU A 462 -46.04 66.71 -51.22
CA LEU A 462 -45.49 67.89 -51.90
C LEU A 462 -45.91 67.96 -53.39
N PHE A 463 -46.22 66.82 -54.02
CA PHE A 463 -46.63 66.73 -55.42
C PHE A 463 -47.72 65.65 -55.61
N VAL A 464 -48.99 66.07 -55.62
CA VAL A 464 -50.14 65.15 -55.64
C VAL A 464 -50.67 64.96 -57.06
N LEU A 465 -50.58 63.74 -57.58
CA LEU A 465 -51.19 63.33 -58.85
C LEU A 465 -52.24 62.23 -58.56
N ASN A 466 -53.46 62.39 -59.10
CA ASN A 466 -54.55 61.41 -59.00
C ASN A 466 -54.94 60.99 -57.58
N ASN A 467 -55.13 61.94 -56.66
CA ASN A 467 -55.64 61.72 -55.28
C ASN A 467 -54.85 60.70 -54.42
N ARG A 468 -53.62 60.34 -54.81
CA ARG A 468 -52.76 59.48 -53.99
C ARG A 468 -51.91 60.35 -53.08
N THR A 469 -52.31 60.47 -51.81
CA THR A 469 -51.56 61.17 -50.75
C THR A 469 -51.29 60.23 -49.58
N ASN A 470 -50.24 60.48 -48.81
CA ASN A 470 -49.82 59.64 -47.68
C ASN A 470 -50.45 60.07 -46.33
N ILE A 471 -51.59 60.79 -46.35
CA ILE A 471 -52.29 61.22 -45.12
C ILE A 471 -53.15 60.04 -44.64
N GLN A 472 -52.63 59.25 -43.70
CA GLN A 472 -53.42 58.24 -43.01
C GLN A 472 -54.51 58.91 -42.15
N LYS A 473 -55.79 58.67 -42.48
CA LYS A 473 -56.91 58.92 -41.56
C LYS A 473 -56.76 57.98 -40.35
N ARG A 474 -56.76 58.52 -39.12
CA ARG A 474 -56.90 57.72 -37.89
C ARG A 474 -58.14 56.82 -38.00
N PRO A 475 -58.06 55.50 -37.77
CA PRO A 475 -59.24 54.68 -37.59
C PRO A 475 -59.92 55.04 -36.25
N PHE A 476 -61.24 55.04 -36.24
CA PHE A 476 -62.07 55.15 -35.03
C PHE A 476 -61.78 53.98 -34.07
N PRO A 477 -61.87 54.17 -32.74
CA PRO A 477 -61.67 53.07 -31.80
C PRO A 477 -62.88 52.12 -31.87
N SER A 478 -62.70 50.95 -32.49
CA SER A 478 -63.64 49.84 -32.32
C SER A 478 -63.42 49.22 -30.94
N GLU A 479 -64.46 49.19 -30.10
CA GLU A 479 -64.48 48.48 -28.82
C GLU A 479 -63.98 47.04 -29.01
N GLN A 480 -62.76 46.77 -28.53
CA GLN A 480 -62.29 45.41 -28.36
C GLN A 480 -62.88 44.90 -27.05
N TYR A 481 -63.82 43.96 -27.17
CA TYR A 481 -64.32 43.17 -26.06
C TYR A 481 -63.15 42.44 -25.42
N ILE A 482 -62.73 42.85 -24.21
CA ILE A 482 -61.74 42.12 -23.42
C ILE A 482 -62.51 40.98 -22.73
N PRO A 483 -62.28 39.70 -23.05
CA PRO A 483 -62.85 38.63 -22.25
C PRO A 483 -62.10 38.60 -20.91
N VAL A 484 -62.81 38.91 -19.84
CA VAL A 484 -62.38 38.61 -18.46
C VAL A 484 -62.29 37.09 -18.34
N GLN A 485 -61.07 36.54 -18.43
CA GLN A 485 -60.83 35.18 -17.99
C GLN A 485 -60.79 35.17 -16.46
N ASN A 486 -61.83 34.59 -15.86
CA ASN A 486 -61.86 34.24 -14.45
C ASN A 486 -60.61 33.41 -14.09
N ALA A 487 -59.86 33.89 -13.11
CA ALA A 487 -58.90 33.09 -12.37
C ALA A 487 -59.68 32.00 -11.61
N ASN A 488 -59.65 30.76 -12.12
CA ASN A 488 -59.76 29.49 -11.40
C ASN A 488 -60.26 28.38 -12.34
N VAL A 489 -59.44 27.88 -13.25
CA VAL A 489 -59.49 26.46 -13.66
C VAL A 489 -58.09 26.01 -14.08
N VAL A 490 -57.51 25.10 -13.31
CA VAL A 490 -56.35 24.29 -13.70
C VAL A 490 -56.92 23.06 -14.42
N TYR A 491 -56.57 22.88 -15.70
CA TYR A 491 -56.68 21.55 -16.33
C TYR A 491 -55.30 20.92 -16.33
N THR A 492 -55.12 19.99 -15.41
CA THR A 492 -54.18 18.88 -15.52
C THR A 492 -54.65 17.98 -16.67
N THR A 493 -53.80 17.79 -17.66
CA THR A 493 -53.90 16.64 -18.58
C THR A 493 -52.56 15.95 -18.65
N TRP A 494 -52.65 14.65 -18.37
CA TRP A 494 -51.64 13.63 -18.17
C TRP A 494 -50.72 13.42 -19.38
#